data_AF-A0A839U3L8-F1
#
_entry.id   AF-A0A839U3L8-F1
#
_cell.length_a   1.000
_cell.length_b   1.000
_cell.length_c   1.000
_cell.angle_alpha   90.00
_cell.angle_beta   90.00
_cell.angle_gamma   90.00
#
_symmetry.space_group_name_H-M   'P 1'
#
loop_
_entity.id
_entity.type
_entity.pdbx_description
1 polymer ?
#
loop_
_entity_poly.entity_id
_entity_poly.type
_entity_poly.pdbx_seq_one_letter_code
_entity_poly.pdbx_strand_id
1 'polypeptide(L)' 'MKRIGLRFIALFSVFFIGNLILNVIFKPDVDVGTAFLVSFGASTGVALVEYYLLRKKRKGDD' A
#
# COMPACT_ATOMS: atom_id res chain seq x y z
N MET A 1 -14.19 6.48 5.63
CA MET A 1 -12.76 6.86 5.48
C MET A 1 -11.86 6.22 6.55
N LYS A 2 -12.23 6.20 7.84
CA LYS A 2 -11.44 5.55 8.91
C LYS A 2 -10.98 4.11 8.60
N ARG A 3 -11.86 3.28 8.02
CA ARG A 3 -11.55 1.88 7.65
C ARG A 3 -10.56 1.76 6.48
N ILE A 4 -10.60 2.70 5.53
CA ILE A 4 -9.70 2.74 4.37
C ILE A 4 -8.29 3.18 4.82
N GLY A 5 -8.21 4.18 5.71
CA GLY A 5 -6.92 4.60 6.29
C GLY A 5 -6.26 3.50 7.12
N LEU A 6 -7.02 2.77 7.93
CA LEU A 6 -6.50 1.61 8.68
C LEU A 6 -6.00 0.49 7.76
N ARG A 7 -6.75 0.19 6.69
CA ARG A 7 -6.32 -0.81 5.68
C ARG A 7 -5.09 -0.36 4.93
N PHE A 8 -4.99 0.93 4.57
CA PHE A 8 -3.83 1.51 3.95
C PHE A 8 -2.59 1.35 4.84
N ILE A 9 -2.68 1.70 6.12
CA ILE A 9 -1.56 1.57 7.06
C ILE A 9 -1.16 0.10 7.22
N ALA A 10 -2.13 -0.81 7.35
CA ALA A 10 -1.82 -2.23 7.46
C ALA A 10 -1.11 -2.77 6.20
N LEU A 11 -1.62 -2.47 5.00
CA LEU A 11 -1.01 -2.86 3.73
C LEU A 11 0.37 -2.23 3.53
N PHE A 12 0.48 -0.93 3.83
CA PHE A 12 1.74 -0.21 3.79
C PHE A 12 2.77 -0.87 4.71
N SER A 13 2.42 -1.16 5.97
CA SER A 13 3.32 -1.80 6.92
C SER A 13 3.76 -3.19 6.45
N VAL A 14 2.85 -4.01 5.93
CA VAL A 14 3.19 -5.34 5.40
C VAL A 14 4.15 -5.23 4.22
N PHE A 15 3.87 -4.36 3.25
CA PHE A 15 4.77 -4.16 2.11
C PHE A 15 6.10 -3.57 2.54
N PHE A 16 6.11 -2.61 3.47
CA PHE A 16 7.31 -1.92 3.91
C PHE A 16 8.25 -2.85 4.69
N ILE A 17 7.70 -3.59 5.66
CA ILE A 17 8.47 -4.58 6.44
C ILE A 17 8.97 -5.70 5.52
N GLY A 18 8.11 -6.21 4.63
CA GLY A 18 8.49 -7.24 3.66
C GLY A 18 9.63 -6.76 2.75
N ASN A 19 9.54 -5.54 2.21
CA ASN A 19 10.60 -4.98 1.38
C ASN A 19 11.90 -4.78 2.14
N LEU A 20 11.83 -4.32 3.40
CA LEU A 20 13.01 -4.15 4.26
C LEU A 20 13.70 -5.49 4.53
N ILE A 21 12.93 -6.53 4.87
CA ILE A 21 13.47 -7.88 5.10
C ILE A 21 14.18 -8.38 3.84
N LEU A 22 13.54 -8.25 2.66
CA LEU A 22 14.17 -8.65 1.40
C LEU A 22 15.41 -7.81 1.09
N ASN A 23 15.39 -6.51 1.36
CA ASN A 23 16.56 -5.64 1.16
C ASN A 23 17.74 -6.11 2.02
N VAL A 24 17.50 -6.39 3.30
CA VAL A 24 18.53 -6.87 4.23
C VAL A 24 19.10 -8.23 3.80
N ILE A 25 18.27 -9.12 3.28
CA ILE A 25 18.71 -10.47 2.88
C ILE A 25 19.49 -10.44 1.55
N PHE A 26 19.03 -9.64 0.58
CA PHE A 26 19.49 -9.73 -0.81
C PHE A 26 20.42 -8.58 -1.24
N LYS A 27 20.51 -7.49 -0.47
CA LYS A 27 21.37 -6.35 -0.81
C LYS A 27 22.40 -6.08 0.30
N PRO A 28 23.62 -5.66 -0.09
CA PRO A 28 24.65 -5.28 0.87
C PRO A 28 24.28 -4.01 1.65
N ASP A 29 23.51 -3.11 1.04
CA ASP A 29 23.04 -1.87 1.64
C ASP A 29 21.51 -1.83 1.73
N VAL A 30 21.01 -1.44 2.91
CA VAL A 30 19.57 -1.32 3.15
C VAL A 30 19.06 -0.02 2.54
N ASP A 31 18.39 -0.11 1.40
CA ASP A 31 17.75 1.01 0.74
C ASP A 31 16.33 1.24 1.29
N VAL A 32 16.29 1.97 2.40
CA VAL A 32 15.04 2.35 3.09
C VAL A 32 14.16 3.26 2.22
N GLY A 33 14.77 4.12 1.39
CA GLY A 33 14.06 5.09 0.54
C GLY A 33 13.26 4.39 -0.54
N THR A 34 13.89 3.45 -1.25
CA THR A 34 13.20 2.62 -2.26
C THR A 34 12.14 1.74 -1.61
N ALA A 35 12.44 1.11 -0.47
CA ALA A 35 11.46 0.30 0.27
C ALA A 35 10.21 1.12 0.65
N PHE A 36 10.40 2.37 1.10
CA PHE A 36 9.31 3.29 1.43
C PHE A 36 8.48 3.65 0.20
N LEU A 37 9.12 4.12 -0.88
CA LEU A 37 8.44 4.58 -2.10
C LEU A 37 7.62 3.46 -2.75
N VAL A 38 8.19 2.25 -2.86
CA VAL A 38 7.49 1.10 -3.44
C VAL A 38 6.27 0.73 -2.58
N SER A 39 6.43 0.70 -1.26
CA SER A 39 5.35 0.32 -0.34
C SER A 39 4.24 1.37 -0.32
N PHE A 40 4.61 2.66 -0.37
CA PHE A 40 3.68 3.78 -0.47
C PHE A 40 2.92 3.79 -1.79
N GLY A 41 3.61 3.56 -2.91
CA GLY A 41 2.99 3.47 -4.23
C GLY A 41 2.00 2.30 -4.32
N ALA A 42 2.41 1.12 -3.86
CA ALA A 42 1.56 -0.07 -3.86
C ALA A 42 0.31 0.11 -2.99
N SER A 43 0.47 0.58 -1.75
CA SER A 43 -0.67 0.79 -0.84
C SER A 43 -1.60 1.90 -1.35
N THR A 44 -1.06 2.96 -1.95
CA THR A 44 -1.85 4.04 -2.56
C THR A 44 -2.64 3.55 -3.76
N GLY A 45 -2.03 2.73 -4.64
CA GLY A 45 -2.71 2.11 -5.76
C GLY A 45 -3.91 1.26 -5.32
N VAL A 46 -3.73 0.42 -4.30
CA VAL A 46 -4.82 -0.39 -3.73
C VAL A 46 -5.93 0.50 -3.15
N ALA A 47 -5.57 1.54 -2.39
CA ALA A 47 -6.56 2.46 -1.82
C ALA A 47 -7.35 3.23 -2.89
N LEU A 48 -6.70 3.62 -4.00
CA LEU A 48 -7.36 4.28 -5.13
C LEU A 48 -8.32 3.35 -5.85
N VAL A 49 -7.93 2.09 -6.08
CA VAL A 49 -8.82 1.08 -6.69
C VAL A 49 -10.03 0.82 -5.79
N GLU A 50 -9.82 0.64 -4.48
CA GLU A 50 -10.91 0.45 -3.52
C GLU A 50 -11.87 1.65 -3.51
N TYR A 51 -11.33 2.88 -3.53
CA TYR A 51 -12.12 4.09 -3.65
C TYR A 51 -12.94 4.14 -4.96
N TYR A 52 -12.31 3.81 -6.09
CA TYR A 52 -12.97 3.82 -7.39
C TYR A 52 -14.10 2.79 -7.46
N LEU A 53 -13.88 1.57 -6.97
CA LEU A 53 -14.89 0.52 -6.91
C LEU A 53 -16.07 0.90 -6.02
N LEU A 54 -15.81 1.49 -4.84
CA LEU A 54 -16.87 1.98 -3.94
C LEU A 54 -17.67 3.13 -4.56
N ARG A 55 -17.04 3.99 -5.36
CA ARG A 55 -17.71 5.06 -6.09
C ARG A 55 -18.56 4.51 -7.24
N LYS A 56 -18.07 3.51 -7.97
CA LYS A 56 -18.82 2.84 -9.05
C LYS A 56 -20.04 2.11 -8.51
N LYS A 57 -19.91 1.38 -7.39
CA LYS A 57 -21.01 0.64 -6.76
C LYS A 57 -22.18 1.57 -6.36
N ARG A 58 -21.86 2.76 -5.83
CA ARG A 58 -22.88 3.78 -5.49
C ARG A 58 -23.57 4.43 -6.70
N LYS A 59 -23.02 4.27 -7.92
CA LYS A 59 -23.57 4.85 -9.14
C LYS A 59 -24.42 3.87 -9.97
N GLY A 60 -24.47 2.61 -9.57
CA GLY A 60 -25.24 1.55 -10.25
C GLY A 60 -26.47 1.07 -9.47
N ASP A 61 -26.76 1.71 -8.32
CA ASP A 61 -27.99 1.50 -7.52
C ASP A 61 -29.00 2.65 -7.72
N ASP A 62 -28.70 3.62 -8.60
CA ASP A 62 -29.61 4.68 -9.08
C ASP A 62 -30.08 4.35 -10.51
#